data_AF-A0A1I7HSN6-F1
#
_entry.id   AF-A0A1I7HSN6-F1
#
_cell.length_a   1.000
_cell.length_b   1.000
_cell.length_c   1.000
_cell.angle_alpha   90.00
_cell.angle_beta   90.00
_cell.angle_gamma   90.00
#
_symmetry.space_group_name_H-M   'P 1'
#
loop_
_entity.id
_entity.type
_entity.pdbx_description
1 polymer ?
#
loop_
_entity_poly.entity_id
_entity_poly.type
_entity_poly.pdbx_seq_one_letter_code
_entity_poly.pdbx_strand_id
1 'polypeptide(L)'
;MTRQQALNVVWCKLLLIFVILLTLSIALSMYANPFTVPFLTFIAGNIGGYVGVHRNLSSLTDIEVRELSTSWLGLIVPSFVGGILACVLYTLFVSGIISGELFPRIVVDVGEIPRGFEAVFHQHADGASEYAKLLFWSFVAGFNQKYVVDVIESIKSR
;
A
#
# COMPACT_ATOMS: atom_id res chain seq x y z
N MET A 1 14.73 22.32 -19.92
CA MET A 1 14.24 20.92 -19.88
C MET A 1 12.88 20.89 -20.54
N THR A 2 12.71 20.07 -21.58
CA THR A 2 11.42 19.91 -22.28
C THR A 2 10.49 19.01 -21.46
N ARG A 3 9.16 19.10 -21.66
CA ARG A 3 8.17 18.25 -20.93
C ARG A 3 8.50 16.76 -21.06
N GLN A 4 8.90 16.32 -22.26
CA GLN A 4 9.27 14.92 -22.51
C GLN A 4 10.50 14.48 -21.71
N GLN A 5 11.51 15.34 -21.59
CA GLN A 5 12.69 15.07 -20.75
C GLN A 5 12.31 14.98 -19.27
N ALA A 6 11.43 15.86 -18.80
CA ALA A 6 10.93 15.85 -17.42
C ALA A 6 10.17 14.55 -17.09
N LEU A 7 9.29 14.12 -18.00
CA LEU A 7 8.54 12.87 -17.87
C LEU A 7 9.48 11.67 -17.83
N ASN A 8 10.46 11.58 -18.75
CA ASN A 8 11.42 10.47 -18.75
C ASN A 8 12.20 10.37 -17.43
N VAL A 9 12.62 11.51 -16.86
CA VAL A 9 13.28 11.53 -15.55
C VAL A 9 12.35 11.02 -14.46
N VAL A 10 11.11 11.51 -14.41
CA VAL A 10 10.10 11.05 -13.45
C VAL A 10 9.87 9.55 -13.57
N TRP A 11 9.69 9.04 -14.79
CA TRP A 11 9.43 7.62 -15.06
C TRP A 11 10.62 6.73 -14.62
N CYS A 12 11.85 7.14 -14.91
CA CYS A 12 13.03 6.41 -14.45
C CYS A 12 13.13 6.37 -12.92
N LYS A 13 12.89 7.50 -12.24
CA LYS A 13 12.89 7.56 -10.77
C LYS A 13 11.80 6.68 -10.18
N LEU A 14 10.61 6.76 -10.76
CA LEU A 14 9.45 5.95 -10.39
C LEU A 14 9.77 4.46 -10.52
N LEU A 15 10.28 4.01 -11.67
CA LEU A 15 10.66 2.61 -11.89
C LEU A 15 11.74 2.16 -10.90
N LEU A 16 12.74 2.99 -10.63
CA LEU A 16 13.79 2.70 -9.66
C LEU A 16 13.21 2.53 -8.24
N ILE A 17 12.31 3.41 -7.80
CA ILE A 17 11.64 3.31 -6.49
C ILE A 17 10.83 2.01 -6.42
N PHE A 18 10.09 1.67 -7.48
CA PHE A 18 9.31 0.44 -7.53
C PHE A 18 10.21 -0.81 -7.40
N VAL A 19 11.33 -0.87 -8.13
CA VAL A 19 12.27 -2.00 -8.06
C VAL A 19 12.92 -2.11 -6.67
N ILE A 20 13.30 -0.99 -6.05
CA ILE A 20 13.88 -0.98 -4.70
C ILE A 20 12.85 -1.47 -3.69
N LEU A 21 11.62 -0.95 -3.74
CA LEU A 21 10.56 -1.38 -2.84
C LEU A 21 10.28 -2.87 -3.02
N LEU A 22 10.15 -3.36 -4.25
CA LEU A 22 9.87 -4.77 -4.52
C LEU A 22 11.01 -5.72 -4.08
N THR A 23 12.27 -5.31 -4.26
CA THR A 23 13.42 -6.13 -3.80
C THR A 23 13.53 -6.15 -2.28
N LEU A 24 13.39 -4.99 -1.63
CA LEU A 24 13.37 -4.89 -0.17
C LEU A 24 12.23 -5.70 0.44
N SER A 25 11.06 -5.67 -0.22
CA SER A 25 9.87 -6.43 0.14
C SER A 25 10.10 -7.93 0.19
N ILE A 26 10.63 -8.48 -0.90
CA ILE A 26 10.91 -9.91 -1.04
C ILE A 26 11.96 -10.31 -0.01
N ALA A 27 13.05 -9.54 0.10
CA ALA A 27 14.09 -9.80 1.08
C ALA A 27 13.54 -9.82 2.52
N LEU A 28 12.80 -8.78 2.93
CA LEU A 28 12.21 -8.72 4.27
C LEU A 28 11.22 -9.87 4.51
N SER A 29 10.38 -10.22 3.52
CA SER A 29 9.42 -11.32 3.67
C SER A 29 10.08 -12.67 3.98
N MET A 30 11.31 -12.90 3.51
CA MET A 30 12.06 -14.14 3.78
C MET A 30 12.62 -14.21 5.20
N TYR A 31 12.79 -13.08 5.89
CA TYR A 31 13.39 -13.01 7.22
C TYR A 31 12.41 -12.56 8.32
N ALA A 32 11.25 -11.99 7.95
CA ALA A 32 10.37 -11.27 8.86
C ALA A 32 9.13 -12.07 9.26
N ASN A 33 9.29 -13.30 9.77
CA ASN A 33 8.21 -13.96 10.50
C ASN A 33 8.19 -13.37 11.93
N PRO A 34 7.14 -12.69 12.42
CA PRO A 34 5.71 -12.69 12.01
C PRO A 34 5.23 -11.51 11.12
N PHE A 35 6.06 -10.51 10.85
CA PHE A 35 5.65 -9.28 10.16
C PHE A 35 5.34 -9.42 8.65
N THR A 36 5.46 -10.62 8.08
CA THR A 36 5.31 -10.89 6.64
C THR A 36 4.03 -10.28 6.06
N VAL A 37 2.88 -10.47 6.71
CA VAL A 37 1.58 -10.00 6.18
C VAL A 37 1.46 -8.47 6.20
N PRO A 38 1.69 -7.78 7.33
CA PRO A 38 1.79 -6.32 7.36
C PRO A 38 2.74 -5.77 6.29
N PHE A 39 3.92 -6.38 6.10
CA PHE A 39 4.82 -5.99 5.01
C PHE A 39 4.14 -6.13 3.65
N LEU A 40 3.60 -7.30 3.30
CA LEU A 40 2.92 -7.52 2.02
C LEU A 40 1.81 -6.49 1.77
N THR A 41 1.02 -6.14 2.79
CA THR A 41 -0.01 -5.11 2.69
C THR A 41 0.57 -3.72 2.42
N PHE A 42 1.61 -3.33 3.16
CA PHE A 42 2.31 -2.06 2.97
C PHE A 42 2.84 -1.94 1.54
N ILE A 43 3.41 -3.01 1.01
CA ILE A 43 4.02 -3.04 -0.32
C ILE A 43 2.95 -2.92 -1.39
N ALA A 44 1.89 -3.73 -1.30
CA ALA A 44 0.76 -3.63 -2.22
C ALA A 44 0.16 -2.22 -2.22
N GLY A 45 0.06 -1.58 -1.06
CA GLY A 45 -0.34 -0.17 -0.93
C GLY A 45 0.61 0.82 -1.59
N ASN A 46 1.93 0.63 -1.44
CA ASN A 46 2.91 1.46 -2.14
C ASN A 46 2.79 1.32 -3.66
N ILE A 47 2.56 0.11 -4.16
CA ILE A 47 2.34 -0.15 -5.60
C ILE A 47 1.06 0.54 -6.08
N GLY A 48 -0.01 0.49 -5.28
CA GLY A 48 -1.23 1.25 -5.55
C GLY A 48 -0.96 2.74 -5.66
N GLY A 49 -0.28 3.33 -4.67
CA GLY A 49 0.07 4.74 -4.64
C GLY A 49 0.93 5.16 -5.83
N TYR A 50 1.89 4.32 -6.19
CA TYR A 50 2.73 4.48 -7.38
C TYR A 50 1.90 4.55 -8.67
N VAL A 51 1.00 3.59 -8.89
CA VAL A 51 0.15 3.55 -10.08
C VAL A 51 -0.80 4.75 -10.10
N GLY A 52 -1.31 5.16 -8.93
CA GLY A 52 -2.11 6.37 -8.77
C GLY A 52 -1.37 7.63 -9.21
N VAL A 53 -0.12 7.81 -8.77
CA VAL A 53 0.74 8.91 -9.22
C VAL A 53 0.94 8.84 -10.72
N HIS A 54 1.31 7.68 -11.26
CA HIS A 54 1.58 7.51 -12.69
C HIS A 54 0.37 7.89 -13.55
N ARG A 55 -0.84 7.51 -13.13
CA ARG A 55 -2.09 7.89 -13.79
C ARG A 55 -2.35 9.40 -13.73
N ASN A 56 -2.01 10.05 -12.62
CA ASN A 56 -2.22 11.48 -12.44
C ASN A 56 -1.16 12.35 -13.14
N LEU A 57 0.00 11.79 -13.53
CA LEU A 57 1.03 12.53 -14.28
C LEU A 57 0.50 13.13 -15.59
N SER A 58 -0.45 12.48 -16.26
CA SER A 58 -1.03 13.00 -17.50
C SER A 58 -1.90 14.24 -17.29
N SER A 59 -2.44 14.42 -16.08
CA SER A 59 -3.25 15.60 -15.72
C SER A 59 -2.43 16.79 -15.20
N LEU A 60 -1.12 16.63 -14.96
CA LEU A 60 -0.27 17.70 -14.47
C LEU A 60 0.14 18.68 -15.58
N THR A 61 0.19 19.96 -15.22
CA THR A 61 0.71 21.04 -16.06
C THR A 61 2.23 20.90 -16.27
N ASP A 62 2.76 21.58 -17.29
CA ASP A 62 4.19 21.52 -17.62
C ASP A 62 5.09 21.99 -16.47
N ILE A 63 4.62 22.98 -15.70
CA ILE A 63 5.34 23.53 -14.55
C ILE A 63 5.39 22.50 -13.43
N GLU A 64 4.24 21.90 -13.07
CA GLU A 64 4.14 20.88 -12.02
C GLU A 64 4.98 19.64 -12.35
N VAL A 65 4.97 19.17 -13.61
CA VAL A 65 5.80 18.03 -14.04
C VAL A 65 7.29 18.35 -13.89
N ARG A 66 7.68 19.60 -14.19
CA ARG A 66 9.07 20.04 -14.05
C ARG A 66 9.50 20.12 -12.58
N GLU A 67 8.65 20.63 -11.70
CA GLU A 67 8.91 20.65 -10.26
C GLU A 67 8.95 19.23 -9.66
N LEU A 68 8.05 18.36 -10.10
CA LEU A 68 8.04 16.96 -9.67
C LEU A 68 9.29 16.21 -10.14
N SER A 69 9.82 16.55 -11.32
CA SER A 69 11.06 15.94 -11.82
C SER A 69 12.30 16.31 -11.00
N THR A 70 12.30 17.47 -10.34
CA THR A 70 13.43 17.91 -9.49
C THR A 70 13.26 17.41 -8.05
N SER A 71 12.03 17.24 -7.57
CA SER A 71 11.74 16.78 -6.21
C SER A 71 11.63 15.25 -6.09
N TRP A 72 12.56 14.63 -5.36
CA TRP A 72 12.47 13.21 -5.00
C TRP A 72 11.35 12.93 -3.99
N LEU A 73 11.16 13.82 -3.02
CA LEU A 73 10.12 13.68 -2.00
C LEU A 73 8.71 13.71 -2.63
N GLY A 74 8.51 14.54 -3.65
CA GLY A 74 7.22 14.60 -4.37
C GLY A 74 6.83 13.28 -5.04
N LEU A 75 7.80 12.41 -5.36
CA LEU A 75 7.55 11.10 -5.96
C LEU A 75 7.41 9.99 -4.91
N ILE A 76 8.18 10.06 -3.82
CA ILE A 76 8.21 9.03 -2.77
C ILE A 76 6.99 9.15 -1.85
N VAL A 77 6.66 10.38 -1.41
CA VAL A 77 5.64 10.61 -0.39
C VAL A 77 4.27 10.03 -0.77
N PRO A 78 3.73 10.27 -1.98
CA PRO A 78 2.42 9.72 -2.33
C PRO A 78 2.39 8.17 -2.32
N SER A 79 3.46 7.52 -2.81
CA SER A 79 3.56 6.06 -2.77
C SER A 79 3.61 5.55 -1.32
N PHE A 80 4.41 6.20 -0.47
CA PHE A 80 4.54 5.87 0.95
C PHE A 80 3.23 6.04 1.71
N VAL A 81 2.48 7.12 1.45
CA VAL A 81 1.13 7.33 1.98
C VAL A 81 0.20 6.18 1.58
N GLY A 82 0.28 5.69 0.34
CA GLY A 82 -0.49 4.53 -0.09
C GLY A 82 -0.20 3.27 0.73
N GLY A 83 1.07 3.03 1.08
CA GLY A 83 1.45 1.96 1.99
C GLY A 83 0.88 2.12 3.40
N ILE A 84 0.95 3.33 3.97
CA ILE A 84 0.37 3.63 5.29
C ILE A 84 -1.13 3.35 5.30
N LEU A 85 -1.85 3.82 4.27
CA LEU A 85 -3.30 3.61 4.15
C LEU A 85 -3.66 2.12 4.01
N ALA A 86 -2.82 1.33 3.33
CA ALA A 86 -3.00 -0.11 3.28
C ALA A 86 -2.80 -0.79 4.65
N CYS A 87 -1.83 -0.34 5.46
CA CYS A 87 -1.67 -0.81 6.83
C CYS A 87 -2.86 -0.45 7.72
N VAL A 88 -3.41 0.76 7.57
CA VAL A 88 -4.65 1.17 8.26
C VAL A 88 -5.81 0.28 7.83
N LEU A 89 -5.96 0.01 6.53
CA LEU A 89 -7.01 -0.89 6.05
C LEU A 89 -6.82 -2.33 6.58
N TYR A 90 -5.58 -2.80 6.70
CA TYR A 90 -5.28 -4.09 7.32
C TYR A 90 -5.74 -4.16 8.77
N THR A 91 -5.54 -3.12 9.59
CA THR A 91 -6.05 -3.13 10.97
C THR A 91 -7.59 -3.13 11.03
N LEU A 92 -8.27 -2.55 10.04
CA LEU A 92 -9.73 -2.65 9.92
C LEU A 92 -10.19 -4.07 9.59
N PHE A 93 -9.41 -4.84 8.83
CA PHE A 93 -9.69 -6.27 8.60
C PHE A 93 -9.41 -7.11 9.84
N VAL A 94 -8.26 -6.92 10.51
CA VAL A 94 -7.92 -7.65 11.76
C VAL A 94 -8.94 -7.40 12.87
N SER A 95 -9.46 -6.17 12.99
CA SER A 95 -10.46 -5.82 13.99
C SER A 95 -11.87 -6.37 13.67
N GLY A 96 -12.11 -6.85 12.46
CA GLY A 96 -13.43 -7.32 12.01
C GLY A 96 -14.45 -6.21 11.77
N ILE A 97 -14.07 -4.93 11.85
CA ILE A 97 -14.94 -3.79 11.55
C ILE A 97 -15.44 -3.87 10.10
N ILE A 98 -14.56 -4.30 9.19
CA ILE A 98 -14.90 -4.56 7.78
C ILE A 98 -14.81 -6.06 7.54
N SER A 99 -15.94 -6.67 7.17
CA SER A 99 -16.05 -8.12 6.92
C SER A 99 -17.11 -8.43 5.86
N GLY A 100 -17.01 -9.60 5.24
CA GLY A 100 -17.88 -10.05 4.15
C GLY A 100 -17.11 -10.87 3.11
N GLU A 101 -17.82 -11.48 2.15
CA GLU A 101 -17.20 -12.39 1.16
C GLU A 101 -16.16 -11.71 0.27
N LEU A 102 -16.30 -10.41 0.02
CA LEU A 102 -15.37 -9.63 -0.80
C LEU A 102 -14.11 -9.17 -0.04
N PHE A 103 -14.09 -9.30 1.29
CA PHE A 103 -12.99 -8.87 2.14
C PHE A 103 -12.14 -10.08 2.57
N PRO A 104 -10.84 -9.88 2.85
CA PRO A 104 -9.98 -10.96 3.27
C PRO A 104 -10.36 -11.46 4.67
N ARG A 105 -10.47 -12.77 4.83
CA ARG A 105 -10.56 -13.42 6.14
C ARG A 105 -9.17 -13.56 6.73
N ILE A 106 -8.89 -12.74 7.75
CA ILE A 106 -7.66 -12.77 8.52
C ILE A 106 -7.86 -13.67 9.74
N VAL A 107 -6.91 -14.58 9.96
CA VAL A 107 -6.90 -15.55 11.05
C VAL A 107 -5.57 -15.49 11.79
N VAL A 108 -5.58 -15.95 13.04
CA VAL A 108 -4.39 -15.90 13.89
C VAL A 108 -3.40 -16.99 13.49
N ASP A 109 -2.11 -16.68 13.56
CA ASP A 109 -1.05 -17.67 13.34
C ASP A 109 -1.09 -18.80 14.36
N VAL A 110 -0.62 -19.98 13.96
CA VAL A 110 -0.56 -21.17 14.82
C VAL A 110 0.65 -21.05 15.76
N GLY A 111 0.42 -21.01 17.08
CA GLY A 111 1.48 -21.00 18.08
C GLY A 111 1.14 -20.21 19.35
N GLU A 112 2.15 -19.88 20.15
CA GLU A 112 1.99 -18.93 21.27
C GLU A 112 1.81 -17.52 20.72
N ILE A 113 0.57 -17.02 20.82
CA ILE A 113 0.22 -15.68 20.37
C ILE A 113 0.48 -14.70 21.52
N PRO A 114 1.27 -13.63 21.31
CA PRO A 114 1.42 -12.58 22.32
C PRO A 114 0.06 -12.00 22.71
N ARG A 115 -0.17 -11.71 23.99
CA ARG A 115 -1.44 -11.08 24.44
C ARG A 115 -1.47 -9.56 24.28
N GLY A 116 -0.36 -8.96 23.85
CA GLY A 116 -0.19 -7.52 23.72
C GLY A 116 -0.44 -7.01 22.29
N PHE A 117 -0.02 -5.77 22.04
CA PHE A 117 -0.11 -5.13 20.72
C PHE A 117 0.53 -5.95 19.59
N GLU A 118 1.56 -6.73 19.91
CA GLU A 118 2.24 -7.60 18.95
C GLU A 118 1.30 -8.62 18.28
N ALA A 119 0.19 -9.00 18.93
CA ALA A 119 -0.81 -9.92 18.39
C ALA A 119 -1.36 -9.48 17.02
N VAL A 120 -1.39 -8.17 16.76
CA VAL A 120 -1.86 -7.60 15.48
C VAL A 120 -0.98 -8.02 14.30
N PHE A 121 0.29 -8.34 14.57
CA PHE A 121 1.25 -8.76 13.56
C PHE A 121 1.33 -10.29 13.42
N HIS A 122 0.79 -11.06 14.36
CA HIS A 122 0.74 -12.53 14.32
C HIS A 122 -0.54 -13.03 13.65
N GLN A 123 -0.77 -12.61 12.41
CA GLN A 123 -1.98 -12.93 11.65
C GLN A 123 -1.63 -13.26 10.20
N HIS A 124 -2.42 -14.16 9.60
CA HIS A 124 -2.35 -14.48 8.17
C HIS A 124 -3.72 -14.49 7.50
N ALA A 125 -3.73 -14.39 6.18
CA ALA A 125 -4.95 -14.59 5.41
C ALA A 125 -5.18 -16.10 5.19
N ASP A 126 -6.42 -16.56 5.38
CA ASP A 126 -6.75 -18.00 5.36
C ASP A 126 -6.79 -18.57 3.93
N GLY A 127 -5.61 -18.89 3.41
CA GLY A 127 -5.40 -19.48 2.10
C GLY A 127 -5.21 -18.45 0.97
N ALA A 128 -4.91 -18.97 -0.23
CA ALA A 128 -4.49 -18.14 -1.37
C ALA A 128 -5.56 -17.13 -1.83
N SER A 129 -6.85 -17.50 -1.77
CA SER A 129 -7.97 -16.60 -2.10
C SER A 129 -7.98 -15.37 -1.21
N GLU A 130 -7.81 -15.55 0.10
CA GLU A 130 -7.86 -14.46 1.07
C GLU A 130 -6.62 -13.57 0.96
N TYR A 131 -5.45 -14.14 0.63
CA TYR A 131 -4.27 -13.36 0.26
C TYR A 131 -4.49 -12.50 -0.98
N ALA A 132 -5.15 -13.03 -2.02
CA ALA A 132 -5.45 -12.27 -3.22
C ALA A 132 -6.38 -11.07 -2.92
N LYS A 133 -7.42 -11.28 -2.10
CA LYS A 133 -8.30 -10.20 -1.63
C LYS A 133 -7.52 -9.17 -0.82
N LEU A 134 -6.66 -9.61 0.09
CA LEU A 134 -5.85 -8.71 0.91
C LEU A 134 -4.94 -7.82 0.05
N LEU A 135 -4.18 -8.42 -0.87
CA LEU A 135 -3.31 -7.69 -1.77
C LEU A 135 -4.09 -6.74 -2.69
N PHE A 136 -5.25 -7.17 -3.19
CA PHE A 136 -6.14 -6.33 -3.99
C PHE A 136 -6.60 -5.09 -3.21
N TRP A 137 -7.11 -5.28 -2.00
CA TRP A 137 -7.60 -4.17 -1.19
C TRP A 137 -6.49 -3.25 -0.68
N SER A 138 -5.33 -3.82 -0.33
CA SER A 138 -4.14 -3.03 -0.03
C SER A 138 -3.70 -2.18 -1.23
N PHE A 139 -3.71 -2.75 -2.44
CA PHE A 139 -3.46 -1.99 -3.67
C PHE A 139 -4.50 -0.88 -3.87
N VAL A 140 -5.79 -1.17 -3.70
CA VAL A 140 -6.87 -0.18 -3.85
C VAL A 140 -6.72 0.96 -2.85
N ALA A 141 -6.35 0.67 -1.60
CA ALA A 141 -6.09 1.68 -0.57
C ALA A 141 -4.99 2.66 -0.99
N GLY A 142 -3.95 2.17 -1.65
CA GLY A 142 -2.91 3.02 -2.20
C GLY A 142 -3.32 3.76 -3.47
N PHE A 143 -3.99 3.06 -4.39
CA PHE A 143 -4.38 3.57 -5.70
C PHE A 143 -5.42 4.69 -5.60
N ASN A 144 -6.38 4.55 -4.69
CA ASN A 144 -7.36 5.58 -4.38
C ASN A 144 -7.23 5.95 -2.90
N GLN A 145 -6.34 6.89 -2.59
CA GLN A 145 -6.06 7.30 -1.21
C GLN A 145 -7.28 7.84 -0.45
N LYS A 146 -8.31 8.33 -1.15
CA LYS A 146 -9.57 8.76 -0.54
C LYS A 146 -10.41 7.58 -0.05
N TYR A 147 -10.28 6.41 -0.66
CA TYR A 147 -11.06 5.21 -0.34
C TYR A 147 -11.05 4.88 1.16
N VAL A 148 -9.86 4.84 1.79
CA VAL A 148 -9.75 4.46 3.20
C VAL A 148 -10.40 5.51 4.10
N VAL A 149 -10.31 6.79 3.75
CA VAL A 149 -10.96 7.88 4.48
C VAL A 149 -12.47 7.77 4.35
N ASP A 150 -12.98 7.59 3.13
CA ASP A 150 -14.42 7.44 2.85
C ASP A 150 -15.00 6.22 3.60
N VAL A 151 -14.25 5.12 3.69
CA VAL A 151 -14.62 3.94 4.48
C VAL A 151 -14.77 4.30 5.96
N ILE A 152 -13.79 5.00 6.55
CA ILE A 152 -13.85 5.43 7.96
C ILE A 152 -15.05 6.35 8.21
N GLU A 153 -15.30 7.30 7.31
CA GLU A 153 -16.45 8.21 7.41
C GLU A 153 -17.79 7.45 7.32
N SER A 154 -17.89 6.47 6.43
CA SER A 154 -19.09 5.64 6.29
C SER A 154 -19.40 4.85 7.57
N ILE A 155 -18.37 4.39 8.28
CA ILE A 155 -18.51 3.68 9.56
C ILE A 155 -18.98 4.64 10.65
N LYS A 156 -18.42 5.86 10.73
CA LYS A 156 -18.82 6.87 11.70
C LYS A 156 -20.28 7.31 11.55
N SER A 157 -20.82 7.24 10.33
CA SER A 157 -22.20 7.67 10.02
C SER A 157 -23.28 6.67 10.42
N ARG A 158 -22.90 5.45 10.84
CA ARG A 158 -23.80 4.40 11.34
C ARG A 158 -23.89 4.43 12.85
#